data_AF-F2TU16-F1
#
_entry.id   AF-F2TU16-F1
#
_cell.length_a   1.000
_cell.length_b   1.000
_cell.length_c   1.000
_cell.angle_alpha   90.00
_cell.angle_beta   90.00
_cell.angle_gamma   90.00
#
_symmetry.space_group_name_H-M   'P 1'
#
loop_
_entity.id
_entity.type
_entity.pdbx_description
1 polymer ?
#
loop_
_entity_poly.entity_id
_entity_poly.type
_entity_poly.pdbx_seq_one_letter_code
_entity_poly.pdbx_strand_id
1 'polypeptide(L)'
;MLLTMKANLQDCLKENSLINEKKYMLPQTIKDAMSIVRSLGEKYLWIDVICIVQDDLNTKHHDIRHMDIVYGKSFVTIAAMHGNDATARLPGNPSRYPASTGDRINRGLRG
;
A
#
# COMPACT_ATOMS: atom_id res chain seq x y z
N MET A 1 -6.92 -10.59 7.00
CA MET A 1 -6.59 -9.63 5.92
C MET A 1 -7.88 -9.02 5.42
N LEU A 2 -7.96 -7.71 5.22
CA LEU A 2 -9.13 -7.08 4.62
C LEU A 2 -9.24 -7.47 3.15
N LEU A 3 -10.41 -7.98 2.76
CA LEU A 3 -10.79 -8.20 1.37
C LEU A 3 -12.06 -7.39 1.09
N THR A 4 -12.12 -6.73 -0.05
CA THR A 4 -13.34 -6.02 -0.45
C THR A 4 -14.38 -7.02 -0.96
N MET A 5 -15.53 -6.99 -0.31
CA MET A 5 -16.71 -7.79 -0.58
C MET A 5 -17.88 -6.83 -0.83
N LYS A 6 -18.93 -7.26 -1.55
CA LYS A 6 -20.13 -6.43 -1.76
C LYS A 6 -20.69 -5.88 -0.46
N ALA A 7 -20.67 -6.70 0.60
CA ALA A 7 -21.16 -6.32 1.92
C ALA A 7 -20.35 -5.19 2.60
N ASN A 8 -19.06 -5.04 2.30
CA ASN A 8 -18.20 -4.03 2.91
C ASN A 8 -17.77 -2.93 1.94
N LEU A 9 -18.21 -2.97 0.68
CA LEU A 9 -17.86 -1.99 -0.35
C LEU A 9 -18.27 -0.56 0.05
N GLN A 10 -19.50 -0.38 0.51
CA GLN A 10 -20.02 0.92 0.96
C GLN A 10 -19.22 1.48 2.14
N ASP A 11 -18.67 0.61 2.97
CA ASP A 11 -17.78 1.04 4.05
C ASP A 11 -16.39 1.36 3.54
N CYS A 12 -15.83 0.58 2.62
CA CYS A 12 -14.50 0.82 2.04
C CYS A 12 -14.44 2.12 1.23
N LEU A 13 -15.57 2.55 0.66
CA LEU A 13 -15.70 3.80 -0.11
C LEU A 13 -15.75 5.07 0.77
N LYS A 14 -15.97 4.93 2.09
CA LYS A 14 -15.98 6.08 3.00
C LYS A 14 -14.58 6.66 3.16
N GLU A 15 -14.49 7.98 3.22
CA GLU A 15 -13.21 8.64 3.49
C GLU A 15 -12.63 8.15 4.82
N ASN A 16 -11.32 7.91 4.84
CA ASN A 16 -10.58 7.40 6.01
C ASN A 16 -11.02 6.01 6.52
N SER A 17 -11.81 5.24 5.75
CA SER A 17 -12.28 3.91 6.15
C SER A 17 -11.13 2.94 6.48
N LEU A 18 -10.02 3.05 5.75
CA LEU A 18 -8.82 2.23 5.93
C LEU A 18 -7.92 2.69 7.09
N ILE A 19 -8.12 3.89 7.63
CA ILE A 19 -7.31 4.44 8.74
C ILE A 19 -7.82 3.89 10.09
N ASN A 20 -9.04 3.37 10.14
CA ASN A 20 -9.60 2.78 11.34
C ASN A 20 -8.99 1.39 11.58
N GLU A 21 -7.80 1.36 12.19
CA GLU A 21 -7.07 0.13 12.53
C GLU A 21 -7.86 -0.82 13.44
N LYS A 22 -8.85 -0.30 14.18
CA LYS A 22 -9.74 -1.12 15.01
C LYS A 22 -10.78 -1.89 14.18
N LYS A 23 -11.12 -1.39 12.99
CA LYS A 23 -12.13 -2.00 12.11
C LYS A 23 -11.51 -3.00 11.14
N TYR A 24 -10.32 -2.71 10.63
CA TYR A 24 -9.65 -3.54 9.64
C TYR A 24 -8.17 -3.74 9.99
N MET A 25 -7.79 -5.00 10.24
CA MET A 25 -6.37 -5.36 10.38
C MET A 25 -5.69 -5.34 9.00
N LEU A 26 -5.05 -4.22 8.70
CA LEU A 26 -4.26 -4.05 7.49
C LEU A 26 -2.89 -4.73 7.62
N PRO A 27 -2.51 -5.58 6.65
CA PRO A 27 -1.17 -6.15 6.54
C PRO A 27 -0.07 -5.07 6.50
N GLN A 28 1.12 -5.43 6.98
CA GLN A 28 2.23 -4.48 7.10
C GLN A 28 2.72 -3.95 5.74
N THR A 29 2.66 -4.76 4.68
CA THR A 29 2.98 -4.30 3.31
C THR A 29 2.11 -3.12 2.89
N ILE A 30 0.82 -3.16 3.23
CA ILE A 30 -0.16 -2.13 2.87
C ILE A 30 0.09 -0.86 3.67
N LYS A 31 0.39 -0.98 4.96
CA LYS A 31 0.78 0.16 5.80
C LYS A 31 2.04 0.85 5.28
N ASP A 32 3.04 0.05 4.90
CA ASP A 32 4.29 0.58 4.34
C ASP A 32 4.03 1.26 2.97
N ALA A 33 3.20 0.69 2.11
CA ALA A 33 2.80 1.29 0.83
C ALA A 33 2.09 2.64 1.01
N MET A 34 1.13 2.73 1.95
CA MET A 34 0.45 3.99 2.29
C MET A 34 1.44 5.06 2.75
N SER A 35 2.44 4.68 3.55
CA SER A 35 3.50 5.60 4.01
C SER A 35 4.37 6.10 2.87
N ILE A 36 4.73 5.22 1.92
CA ILE A 36 5.53 5.57 0.73
C ILE A 36 4.73 6.53 -0.16
N VAL A 37 3.48 6.21 -0.49
CA VAL A 37 2.60 7.06 -1.31
C VAL A 37 2.45 8.45 -0.70
N ARG A 38 2.22 8.53 0.62
CA ARG A 38 2.14 9.82 1.33
C ARG A 38 3.45 10.60 1.28
N SER A 39 4.59 9.91 1.34
CA SER A 39 5.92 10.56 1.24
C SER A 39 6.21 11.06 -0.17
N LEU A 40 5.59 10.46 -1.19
CA LEU A 40 5.64 10.92 -2.58
C LEU A 40 4.70 12.10 -2.87
N GLY A 41 3.85 12.50 -1.91
CA GLY A 41 2.87 13.57 -2.08
C GLY A 41 1.57 13.12 -2.75
N GLU A 42 1.40 11.82 -2.98
CA GLU A 42 0.22 11.26 -3.61
C GLU A 42 -0.86 10.92 -2.56
N LYS A 43 -2.14 11.05 -2.93
CA LYS A 43 -3.29 10.73 -2.06
C LYS A 43 -3.93 9.37 -2.37
N TYR A 44 -3.76 8.88 -3.59
CA TYR A 44 -4.45 7.70 -4.09
C TYR A 44 -3.51 6.51 -4.16
N LEU A 45 -3.95 5.39 -3.60
CA LEU A 45 -3.26 4.11 -3.66
C LEU A 45 -4.27 3.05 -4.06
N TRP A 46 -3.96 2.31 -5.12
CA TRP A 46 -4.77 1.20 -5.59
C TRP A 46 -4.10 -0.12 -5.21
N ILE A 47 -4.88 -1.02 -4.59
CA ILE A 47 -4.43 -2.35 -4.14
C ILE A 47 -5.53 -3.34 -4.47
N ASP A 48 -5.25 -4.34 -5.31
CA ASP A 48 -6.23 -5.28 -5.88
C ASP A 48 -7.17 -5.87 -4.82
N VAL A 49 -6.61 -6.31 -3.69
CA VAL A 49 -7.36 -6.96 -2.60
C VAL A 49 -8.35 -6.02 -1.89
N ILE A 50 -8.17 -4.70 -2.00
CA ILE A 50 -9.03 -3.66 -1.39
C ILE A 50 -9.86 -2.91 -2.46
N CYS A 51 -9.37 -2.80 -3.69
CA CYS A 51 -10.04 -2.02 -4.72
C CYS A 51 -10.95 -2.84 -5.64
N ILE A 52 -10.82 -4.17 -5.63
CA ILE A 52 -11.65 -5.08 -6.44
C ILE A 52 -12.57 -5.88 -5.52
N VAL A 53 -13.85 -5.97 -5.91
CA VAL A 53 -14.85 -6.80 -5.24
C VAL A 53 -14.52 -8.28 -5.48
N GLN A 54 -14.20 -9.02 -4.42
CA GLN A 54 -13.68 -10.39 -4.52
C GLN A 54 -14.77 -11.47 -4.55
N ASP A 55 -15.95 -11.18 -4.00
CA ASP A 55 -17.08 -12.11 -3.83
C ASP A 55 -18.05 -12.14 -5.02
N ASP A 56 -17.86 -11.26 -6.01
CA ASP A 56 -18.66 -11.23 -7.24
C ASP A 56 -17.79 -11.48 -8.47
N LEU A 57 -17.87 -12.70 -9.01
CA LEU A 57 -17.06 -13.12 -10.15
C LEU A 57 -17.27 -12.23 -11.38
N ASN A 58 -18.49 -11.77 -11.65
CA ASN A 58 -18.76 -10.94 -12.82
C ASN A 58 -18.09 -9.56 -12.69
N THR A 59 -18.27 -8.91 -11.54
CA THR A 59 -17.63 -7.61 -11.23
C THR A 59 -16.12 -7.77 -11.18
N LYS A 60 -15.60 -8.82 -10.53
CA LYS A 60 -14.18 -9.13 -10.47
C LYS A 60 -13.57 -9.28 -11.86
N HIS A 61 -14.19 -10.07 -12.74
CA HIS A 61 -13.71 -10.23 -14.12
C HIS A 61 -13.75 -8.92 -14.91
N HIS A 62 -14.76 -8.09 -14.68
CA HIS A 62 -14.84 -6.77 -15.29
C HIS A 62 -13.70 -5.86 -14.80
N ASP A 63 -13.48 -5.75 -13.50
CA ASP A 63 -12.44 -4.90 -12.92
C ASP A 63 -11.03 -5.38 -13.30
N ILE A 64 -10.80 -6.70 -13.32
CA ILE A 64 -9.52 -7.29 -13.75
C ILE A 64 -9.20 -6.93 -15.21
N ARG A 65 -10.21 -6.89 -16.09
CA ARG A 65 -10.02 -6.51 -17.50
C ARG A 65 -9.58 -5.05 -17.68
N HIS A 66 -9.73 -4.20 -16.66
CA HIS A 66 -9.31 -2.81 -16.68
C HIS A 66 -8.01 -2.56 -15.87
N MET A 67 -7.37 -3.61 -15.33
CA MET A 67 -6.11 -3.47 -14.58
C MET A 67 -4.98 -2.91 -15.46
N ASP A 68 -4.98 -3.19 -16.76
CA ASP A 68 -4.04 -2.67 -17.73
C ASP A 68 -4.05 -1.13 -17.75
N ILE A 69 -5.24 -0.52 -17.69
CA ILE A 69 -5.41 0.93 -17.62
C ILE A 69 -4.90 1.46 -16.29
N VAL A 70 -5.16 0.77 -15.18
CA VAL A 70 -4.72 1.20 -13.85
C VAL A 70 -3.20 1.19 -13.73
N TYR A 71 -2.53 0.10 -14.14
CA TYR A 71 -1.08 0.05 -14.15
C TYR A 71 -0.48 1.06 -15.14
N GLY A 72 -1.06 1.18 -16.34
CA GLY A 72 -0.57 2.08 -17.39
C GLY A 72 -0.75 3.57 -17.08
N LYS A 73 -1.69 3.93 -16.19
CA LYS A 73 -1.93 5.31 -15.73
C LYS A 73 -1.44 5.57 -14.31
N SER A 74 -0.78 4.60 -13.68
CA SER A 74 -0.23 4.79 -12.33
C SER A 74 0.97 5.74 -12.37
N PHE A 75 1.06 6.63 -11.38
CA PHE A 75 2.25 7.47 -11.19
C PHE A 75 3.46 6.61 -10.80
N VAL A 76 3.22 5.62 -9.92
CA VAL A 76 4.23 4.64 -9.51
C VAL A 76 3.55 3.30 -9.24
N THR A 77 4.23 2.21 -9.59
CA THR A 77 3.82 0.85 -9.23
C THR A 77 4.79 0.30 -8.17
N ILE A 78 4.26 -0.09 -7.01
CA ILE A 78 5.05 -0.67 -5.91
C ILE A 78 4.90 -2.20 -5.97
N ALA A 79 6.00 -2.90 -6.25
CA ALA A 79 6.04 -4.36 -6.26
C ALA A 79 6.90 -4.90 -5.11
N ALA A 80 6.30 -5.70 -4.23
CA ALA A 80 7.03 -6.41 -3.18
C ALA A 80 7.72 -7.65 -3.78
N MET A 81 8.98 -7.53 -4.18
CA MET A 81 9.75 -8.66 -4.73
C MET A 81 10.30 -9.61 -3.66
N HIS A 82 10.18 -9.25 -2.37
CA HIS A 82 10.71 -10.03 -1.26
C HIS A 82 9.69 -10.08 -0.11
N GLY A 83 9.49 -11.27 0.44
CA GLY A 83 8.46 -11.53 1.46
C GLY A 83 7.56 -12.69 1.05
N ASN A 84 7.27 -13.58 2.00
CA ASN A 84 6.46 -14.78 1.74
C ASN A 84 4.96 -14.46 1.67
N ASP A 85 4.54 -13.37 2.32
CA ASP A 85 3.14 -12.98 2.50
C ASP A 85 3.02 -11.47 2.67
N ALA A 86 1.80 -10.91 2.61
CA ALA A 86 1.53 -9.48 2.80
C ALA A 86 1.81 -8.94 4.23
N THR A 87 2.24 -9.81 5.14
CA THR A 87 2.80 -9.44 6.45
C THR A 87 4.26 -8.99 6.33
N ALA A 88 4.91 -9.28 5.21
CA ALA A 88 6.26 -8.84 4.92
C ALA A 88 6.31 -7.31 4.75
N ARG A 89 7.43 -6.74 5.16
CA ARG A 89 7.63 -5.29 5.15
C ARG A 89 8.25 -4.83 3.85
N LEU A 90 7.91 -3.63 3.39
CA LEU A 90 8.59 -3.03 2.25
C LEU A 90 9.92 -2.38 2.73
N PRO A 91 11.08 -2.81 2.21
CA PRO A 91 12.35 -2.12 2.44
C PRO A 91 12.34 -0.75 1.73
N GLY A 92 12.97 0.26 2.33
CA GLY A 92 13.06 1.62 1.75
C GLY A 92 11.99 2.62 2.21
N ASN A 93 11.04 2.23 3.07
CA ASN A 93 10.07 3.19 3.66
C ASN A 93 10.79 4.18 4.61
N PRO A 94 10.77 5.50 4.36
CA PRO A 94 11.47 6.50 5.19
C PRO A 94 10.97 6.57 6.64
N SER A 95 9.70 6.19 6.89
CA SER A 95 9.15 6.07 8.25
C SER A 95 9.84 4.98 9.10
N ARG A 96 10.76 4.19 8.52
CA ARG A 96 11.65 3.26 9.23
C ARG A 96 12.82 3.93 9.93
N TYR A 97 13.21 5.12 9.49
CA TYR A 97 14.31 5.85 10.09
C TYR A 97 13.71 6.92 11.01
N PRO A 98 13.71 6.73 12.35
CA PRO A 98 13.57 7.87 13.24
C PRO A 98 14.64 8.88 12.83
N ALA A 99 14.27 10.17 12.82
CA ALA A 99 15.22 11.26 12.64
C ALA A 99 16.20 11.29 13.84
N SER A 100 17.12 10.33 13.88
CA SER A 100 18.18 10.24 14.88
C SER A 100 19.42 9.63 14.24
N THR A 101 19.90 10.23 13.15
CA THR A 101 21.33 10.11 12.79
C THR A 101 21.75 11.36 12.01
N GLY A 102 21.76 12.50 12.68
CA GLY A 102 22.62 13.62 12.30
C GLY A 102 24.10 13.36 12.63
N ASP A 103 24.58 12.12 12.52
CA ASP A 103 25.87 11.75 13.05
C ASP A 103 26.42 10.47 12.37
N ARG A 104 26.92 10.59 11.12
CA ARG A 104 27.92 9.64 10.53
C ARG A 104 28.46 9.92 9.12
N ILE A 105 28.31 11.11 8.55
CA ILE A 105 29.03 11.49 7.31
C ILE A 105 30.37 12.22 7.57
N ASN A 106 31.08 11.89 8.65
CA ASN A 106 32.41 12.44 8.96
C ASN A 106 33.39 11.39 9.54
N ARG A 107 33.42 10.18 8.97
CA ARG A 107 34.58 9.27 9.13
C ARG A 107 34.95 8.70 7.77
N GLY A 108 35.92 9.34 7.11
CA GLY A 108 36.45 8.88 5.83
C GLY A 108 37.48 9.77 5.14
N LEU A 109 37.80 10.96 5.68
CA LEU A 109 38.86 11.82 5.13
C LEU A 109 39.80 12.30 6.25
N ARG A 110 40.57 11.38 6.84
CA ARG A 110 41.89 11.65 7.45
C ARG A 110 42.70 10.37 7.37
N GLY A 111 43.88 10.46 6.75
CA GLY A 111 44.87 9.39 6.62
C GLY A 111 45.28 9.23 5.18
#